data_AF-A0A5C1B5P5-F1
#
_entry.id   AF-A0A5C1B5P5-F1
#
_cell.length_a   1.000
_cell.length_b   1.000
_cell.length_c   1.000
_cell.angle_alpha   90.00
_cell.angle_beta   90.00
_cell.angle_gamma   90.00
#
_symmetry.space_group_name_H-M   'P 1'
#
loop_
_entity.id
_entity.type
_entity.pdbx_description
1 polymer ?
#
loop_
_entity_poly.entity_id
_entity_poly.type
_entity_poly.pdbx_seq_one_letter_code
_entity_poly.pdbx_strand_id
1 'polypeptide(L)' 'MTAEPLDEPPEADEFDWEIVELVDEYGTERAALRATYQILKAVLADADRAVSRGFVRGLFSQGARPIRDPG' A
#
# COMPACT_ATOMS: atom_id res chain seq x y z
N MET A 1 -24.76 -24.94 -37.72
CA MET A 1 -23.68 -24.69 -36.74
C MET A 1 -24.14 -23.54 -35.87
N THR A 2 -24.53 -23.83 -34.64
CA THR A 2 -24.93 -22.83 -33.65
C THR A 2 -23.66 -22.47 -32.90
N ALA A 3 -23.23 -21.21 -32.95
CA ALA A 3 -22.14 -20.72 -32.13
C ALA A 3 -22.66 -20.65 -30.69
N GLU A 4 -22.10 -21.45 -29.79
CA GLU A 4 -22.30 -21.23 -28.36
C GLU A 4 -21.67 -19.88 -27.99
N PRO A 5 -22.30 -19.08 -27.11
CA PRO A 5 -21.64 -17.90 -26.59
C PRO A 5 -20.37 -18.37 -25.90
N LEU A 6 -19.22 -17.77 -26.24
CA LEU A 6 -18.04 -17.90 -25.38
C LEU A 6 -18.48 -17.39 -24.01
N ASP A 7 -18.34 -18.21 -22.97
CA ASP A 7 -18.40 -17.73 -21.59
C ASP A 7 -17.52 -16.49 -21.52
N GLU A 8 -18.15 -15.34 -21.27
CA GLU A 8 -17.45 -14.07 -21.15
C GLU A 8 -16.41 -14.28 -20.05
N PRO A 9 -15.09 -14.07 -20.32
CA PRO A 9 -14.09 -14.23 -19.29
C PRO A 9 -14.53 -13.37 -18.09
N PRO A 10 -14.40 -13.88 -16.84
CA PRO A 10 -14.83 -13.13 -15.68
C PRO A 10 -14.23 -11.72 -15.78
N GLU A 11 -15.08 -10.69 -15.67
CA GLU A 11 -14.61 -9.31 -15.61
C GLU A 11 -13.49 -9.27 -14.59
N ALA A 12 -12.25 -9.07 -15.07
CA ALA A 12 -11.11 -8.89 -14.20
C ALA A 12 -11.48 -7.77 -13.24
N ASP A 13 -11.40 -8.05 -11.94
CA ASP A 13 -11.70 -7.02 -10.96
C ASP A 13 -10.65 -5.89 -11.07
N GLU A 14 -10.96 -4.72 -10.51
CA GLU A 14 -10.05 -3.56 -10.59
C GLU A 14 -8.63 -3.89 -10.11
N PHE A 15 -8.51 -4.83 -9.17
CA PHE A 15 -7.25 -5.27 -8.61
C PHE A 15 -6.48 -6.19 -9.58
N ASP A 16 -7.17 -7.07 -10.30
CA ASP A 16 -6.57 -7.88 -11.36
C ASP A 16 -6.02 -6.99 -12.48
N TRP A 17 -6.71 -5.90 -12.85
CA TRP A 17 -6.20 -4.91 -13.79
C TRP A 17 -4.93 -4.21 -13.29
N GLU A 18 -4.91 -3.81 -12.01
CA GLU A 18 -3.72 -3.20 -11.39
C GLU A 18 -2.50 -4.15 -11.44
N ILE A 19 -2.72 -5.46 -11.23
CA ILE A 19 -1.64 -6.46 -11.35
C ILE A 19 -1.15 -6.56 -12.79
N VAL A 20 -2.04 -6.59 -13.78
CA VAL A 20 -1.66 -6.66 -15.20
C VAL A 20 -0.84 -5.43 -15.59
N GLU A 21 -1.29 -4.23 -15.23
CA GLU A 21 -0.56 -2.98 -15.50
C GLU A 21 0.83 -2.98 -14.85
N LEU A 22 0.94 -3.48 -13.63
CA LEU A 22 2.22 -3.61 -12.94
C LEU A 22 3.15 -4.60 -13.64
N VAL A 23 2.63 -5.75 -14.10
CA VAL A 23 3.43 -6.72 -14.85
C VAL A 23 3.89 -6.13 -16.18
N ASP A 24 3.04 -5.37 -16.87
CA ASP A 24 3.38 -4.67 -18.11
C ASP A 24 4.47 -3.61 -17.90
N GLU A 25 4.41 -2.85 -16.80
CA GLU A 25 5.44 -1.84 -16.46
C GLU A 25 6.82 -2.46 -16.22
N TYR A 26 6.87 -3.58 -15.48
CA TYR A 26 8.13 -4.21 -15.06
C TYR A 26 8.56 -5.39 -15.95
N GLY A 27 7.76 -5.74 -16.95
CA GLY A 27 8.01 -6.75 -17.99
C GLY A 27 7.94 -8.21 -17.54
N THR A 28 7.95 -8.49 -16.24
CA THR A 28 7.74 -9.85 -15.69
C THR A 28 7.09 -9.78 -14.32
N GLU A 29 6.30 -10.78 -13.96
CA GLU A 29 5.72 -10.94 -12.62
C GLU A 29 6.78 -10.88 -11.51
N ARG A 30 7.95 -11.51 -11.72
CA ARG A 30 9.04 -11.51 -10.74
C ARG A 30 9.65 -10.11 -10.58
N ALA A 31 9.74 -9.33 -11.65
CA ALA A 31 10.23 -7.95 -11.59
C ALA A 31 9.20 -7.03 -10.91
N ALA A 32 7.92 -7.17 -11.23
CA ALA A 32 6.82 -6.46 -10.58
C ALA A 32 6.78 -6.73 -9.07
N LEU A 33 6.79 -8.00 -8.65
CA LEU A 33 6.86 -8.38 -7.24
C LEU A 33 8.11 -7.81 -6.55
N ARG A 34 9.25 -7.83 -7.23
CA ARG A 34 10.48 -7.25 -6.69
C ARG A 34 10.34 -5.74 -6.51
N ALA A 35 9.75 -5.02 -7.47
CA ALA A 35 9.53 -3.59 -7.39
C ALA A 35 8.61 -3.22 -6.21
N THR A 36 7.44 -3.87 -6.12
CA THR A 36 6.48 -3.69 -5.02
C THR A 36 7.12 -3.95 -3.67
N TYR A 37 7.93 -5.01 -3.54
CA TYR A 37 8.65 -5.30 -2.31
C TYR A 37 9.66 -4.21 -1.92
N GLN A 38 10.35 -3.59 -2.88
CA GLN A 38 11.26 -2.48 -2.58
C GLN A 38 10.50 -1.23 -2.13
N ILE A 39 9.38 -0.91 -2.78
CA ILE A 39 8.50 0.21 -2.40
C ILE A 39 7.98 0.00 -0.97
N LEU A 40 7.46 -1.19 -0.66
CA LEU A 40 6.97 -1.52 0.68
C LEU A 40 8.05 -1.32 1.74
N LYS A 41 9.29 -1.76 1.50
CA LYS A 41 10.40 -1.52 2.44
C LYS A 41 10.68 -0.04 2.66
N ALA A 42 10.62 0.77 1.61
CA ALA A 42 10.83 2.22 1.73
C ALA A 42 9.72 2.86 2.58
N VAL A 43 8.47 2.51 2.31
CA VAL A 43 7.30 2.98 3.09
C VAL A 43 7.42 2.58 4.56
N LEU A 44 7.82 1.34 4.85
CA LEU A 44 8.02 0.89 6.24
C LEU A 44 9.15 1.64 6.94
N ALA A 45 10.26 1.91 6.25
CA ALA A 45 11.36 2.70 6.82
C ALA A 45 10.94 4.15 7.11
N ASP A 46 10.16 4.76 6.22
CA ASP A 46 9.62 6.10 6.43
C ASP A 46 8.60 6.14 7.57
N ALA A 47 7.73 5.13 7.67
CA ALA A 47 6.80 4.99 8.78
C ALA A 47 7.53 4.87 10.13
N ASP A 48 8.56 4.02 10.21
CA ASP A 48 9.39 3.86 11.42
C ASP A 48 10.07 5.18 11.82
N ARG A 49 10.61 5.92 10.84
CA ARG A 49 11.19 7.25 11.06
C ARG A 49 10.14 8.27 11.50
N ALA A 50 8.93 8.24 10.94
CA ALA A 50 7.85 9.16 11.29
C ALA A 50 7.36 8.93 12.73
N VAL A 51 7.16 7.67 13.12
CA VAL A 51 6.80 7.27 14.49
C VAL A 51 7.93 7.65 15.46
N SER A 52 9.18 7.38 15.12
CA SER A 52 10.35 7.78 15.91
C SER A 52 10.45 9.29 16.08
N ARG A 53 10.23 10.08 15.01
CA ARG A 53 10.25 11.55 15.09
C ARG A 53 9.09 12.11 15.90
N GLY A 54 7.88 11.58 15.76
CA GLY A 54 6.74 12.01 16.56
C GLY A 54 6.91 11.63 18.04
N PHE A 55 7.59 10.51 18.33
CA PHE A 55 7.98 10.12 19.70
C PHE A 55 9.03 11.08 20.26
N VAL A 56 10.14 11.31 19.54
CA VAL A 56 11.23 12.21 19.95
C VAL A 56 10.75 13.67 20.11
N ARG A 57 9.83 14.13 19.26
CA ARG A 57 9.27 15.49 19.35
C ARG A 57 8.11 15.59 20.35
N GLY A 58 7.75 14.50 21.02
CA GLY A 58 6.63 14.47 21.97
C GLY A 58 5.27 14.81 21.36
N LEU A 59 5.14 14.82 20.03
CA LEU A 59 3.91 15.20 19.32
C LEU A 59 2.80 14.17 19.52
N PHE A 60 3.15 12.88 19.66
CA PHE A 60 2.18 11.85 20.08
C PHE A 60 1.74 12.00 21.55
N SER A 61 2.49 12.74 22.37
CA SER A 61 2.13 13.02 23.77
C SER A 61 1.38 14.34 23.98
N GLN A 62 1.34 15.24 22.98
CA GLN A 62 0.73 16.56 23.14
C GLN A 62 -0.78 16.51 23.35
N GLY A 63 -1.48 15.53 22.78
CA GLY A 63 -2.92 15.30 23.03
C GLY A 63 -3.23 14.39 24.23
N ALA A 64 -2.22 13.74 24.81
CA ALA A 64 -2.39 12.72 25.85
C ALA A 64 -1.99 13.19 27.26
N ARG A 65 -1.43 14.40 27.41
CA ARG A 65 -1.17 14.98 28.74
C ARG A 65 -2.49 15.50 29.31
N PRO A 66 -2.90 15.06 30.52
CA PRO A 66 -4.04 15.66 31.20
C PRO A 66 -3.79 17.16 31.32
N ILE A 67 -4.77 17.98 30.94
CA ILE A 67 -4.78 19.40 31.30
C ILE A 67 -4.78 19.42 32.83
N ARG A 68 -3.68 19.84 33.44
CA ARG A 68 -3.67 20.11 34.88
C ARG A 68 -4.55 21.34 35.08
N ASP A 69 -5.74 21.12 35.65
CA ASP A 69 -6.59 22.22 36.10
C ASP A 69 -5.78 23.07 37.10
N PRO A 70 -5.60 24.37 36.86
CA PRO A 70 -4.93 25.23 37.80
C PRO A 70 -5.95 25.70 38.85
N GLY A 71 -6.17 24.88 39.89
CA GLY A 71 -6.76 25.31 41.17
C GLY A 71 -8.27 25.48 41.23
#